data_AF-A0A661I2W4-F1
#
_entry.id   AF-A0A661I2W4-F1
#
_cell.length_a   1.000
_cell.length_b   1.000
_cell.length_c   1.000
_cell.angle_alpha   90.00
_cell.angle_beta   90.00
_cell.angle_gamma   90.00
#
_symmetry.space_group_name_H-M   'P 1'
#
loop_
_entity.id
_entity.type
_entity.pdbx_description
1 polymer ?
#
loop_
_entity_poly.entity_id
_entity_poly.type
_entity_poly.pdbx_seq_one_letter_code
_entity_poly.pdbx_strand_id
1 'polypeptide(L)'
;MLKSLYTIFLFSSILLFLTGCVGQPKVSYPKTKIKENNLNVLWAENKNVYADENDNVDVSDLSKDVTTTDTAQNAPQIIERVAFPTGEYNALVRTGKGTIQGQIYLQDTYGKKIYGAKTRLYLNPVTSYSRQWYEQSYTNGRKMQKADSRLYNYLKFTASDDTGAFAFYGVPSGRYYLIGTVVCGAECGYASSKNVRIATEVFIQGNQILDRDLNRGI
;
A
#
# COMPACT_ATOMS: atom_id res chain seq x y z
N MET A 1 -13.38 -49.08 52.01
CA MET A 1 -14.43 -49.94 51.44
C MET A 1 -14.79 -49.34 50.08
N LEU A 2 -14.10 -49.62 48.97
CA LEU A 2 -13.93 -50.88 48.21
C LEU A 2 -15.20 -51.33 47.46
N LYS A 3 -15.19 -51.09 46.12
CA LYS A 3 -15.88 -51.84 45.02
C LYS A 3 -17.41 -51.78 45.04
N SER A 4 -18.19 -51.91 43.96
CA SER A 4 -18.10 -52.11 42.50
C SER A 4 -19.58 -52.07 42.05
N LEU A 5 -20.01 -51.61 40.88
CA LEU A 5 -20.16 -52.45 39.68
C LEU A 5 -20.64 -51.59 38.48
N TYR A 6 -19.88 -51.68 37.40
CA TYR A 6 -20.35 -51.59 36.00
C TYR A 6 -21.27 -52.81 35.71
N THR A 7 -22.23 -52.84 34.78
CA THR A 7 -22.08 -52.81 33.31
C THR A 7 -23.46 -52.96 32.61
N ILE A 8 -23.66 -52.19 31.53
CA ILE A 8 -24.20 -52.57 30.19
C ILE A 8 -25.69 -52.94 30.04
N PHE A 9 -26.44 -52.11 29.28
CA PHE A 9 -27.11 -52.60 28.05
C PHE A 9 -27.20 -51.51 26.97
N LEU A 10 -26.79 -51.91 25.77
CA LEU A 10 -26.68 -51.20 24.50
C LEU A 10 -28.05 -51.16 23.77
N PHE A 11 -28.11 -50.34 22.70
CA PHE A 11 -29.11 -50.22 21.60
C PHE A 11 -29.99 -48.96 21.68
N SER A 12 -29.64 -47.89 20.94
CA SER A 12 -29.89 -47.69 19.50
C SER A 12 -31.23 -46.96 19.27
N SER A 13 -31.18 -45.67 18.91
CA SER A 13 -31.65 -45.23 17.59
C SER A 13 -31.41 -43.74 17.37
N ILE A 14 -30.53 -43.48 16.41
CA ILE A 14 -30.45 -42.37 15.47
C ILE A 14 -31.65 -41.40 15.49
N LEU A 15 -31.40 -40.13 15.81
CA LEU A 15 -32.20 -39.00 15.33
C LEU A 15 -31.29 -37.82 14.91
N LEU A 16 -31.08 -37.77 13.60
CA LEU A 16 -31.11 -36.57 12.74
C LEU A 16 -30.15 -35.42 13.07
N PHE A 17 -28.97 -35.53 12.46
CA PHE A 17 -28.17 -34.41 11.99
C PHE A 17 -28.96 -33.58 10.97
N LEU A 18 -29.33 -32.34 11.33
CA LEU A 18 -29.67 -31.29 10.38
C LEU A 18 -28.99 -29.98 10.79
N THR A 19 -27.66 -29.98 10.79
CA THR A 19 -26.91 -28.73 10.63
C THR A 19 -26.83 -28.47 9.13
N GLY A 20 -27.67 -27.55 8.65
CA GLY A 20 -27.67 -27.12 7.26
C GLY A 20 -26.32 -26.55 6.86
N CYS A 21 -25.65 -27.20 5.91
CA CYS A 21 -24.60 -26.57 5.13
C CYS A 21 -25.26 -25.46 4.30
N VAL A 22 -25.09 -24.20 4.69
CA VAL A 22 -25.34 -23.06 3.82
C VAL A 22 -24.36 -23.19 2.66
N GLY A 23 -24.87 -23.60 1.49
CA GLY A 23 -24.11 -23.66 0.26
C GLY A 23 -23.58 -22.27 -0.07
N GLN A 24 -22.26 -22.13 -0.14
CA GLN A 24 -21.65 -20.92 -0.65
C GLN A 24 -22.07 -20.73 -2.12
N PRO A 25 -22.41 -19.51 -2.55
CA PRO A 25 -22.71 -19.25 -3.95
C PRO A 25 -21.47 -19.58 -4.78
N LYS A 26 -21.63 -20.49 -5.74
CA LYS A 26 -20.63 -20.73 -6.78
C LYS A 26 -20.62 -19.48 -7.67
N VAL A 27 -19.68 -18.57 -7.39
CA VAL A 27 -19.35 -17.49 -8.31
C VAL A 27 -18.79 -18.15 -9.58
N SER A 28 -19.57 -18.07 -10.66
CA SER A 28 -19.14 -18.54 -11.98
C SER A 28 -18.16 -17.52 -12.53
N TYR A 29 -16.86 -17.81 -12.40
CA TYR A 29 -15.82 -17.06 -13.09
C TYR A 29 -15.88 -17.40 -14.59
N PRO A 30 -15.89 -16.40 -15.50
CA PRO A 30 -15.70 -16.69 -16.90
C PRO A 30 -14.34 -17.38 -17.07
N LYS A 31 -14.36 -18.60 -17.63
CA LYS A 31 -13.17 -19.40 -17.94
C LYS A 31 -12.36 -18.70 -19.02
N THR A 32 -11.49 -17.77 -18.63
CA THR A 32 -10.33 -17.40 -19.42
C THR A 32 -9.17 -18.25 -18.93
N LYS A 33 -8.55 -19.02 -19.83
CA LYS A 33 -7.45 -19.94 -19.51
C LYS A 33 -6.28 -19.20 -18.86
N ILE A 34 -6.19 -19.24 -17.53
CA ILE A 34 -4.98 -18.87 -16.78
C ILE A 34 -4.28 -20.17 -16.41
N LYS A 35 -3.02 -20.31 -16.82
CA LYS A 35 -2.15 -21.42 -16.45
C LYS A 35 -2.02 -21.45 -14.92
N GLU A 36 -2.26 -22.62 -14.34
CA GLU A 36 -1.96 -22.92 -12.94
C GLU A 36 -0.52 -22.56 -12.62
N ASN A 37 -0.32 -21.70 -11.61
CA ASN A 37 0.63 -21.91 -10.51
C ASN A 37 0.53 -20.76 -9.48
N ASN A 38 0.56 -21.16 -8.20
CA ASN A 38 0.79 -20.36 -6.98
C ASN A 38 -0.40 -19.66 -6.30
N LEU A 39 -1.25 -20.47 -5.70
CA LEU A 39 -1.91 -20.16 -4.43
C LEU A 39 -0.86 -20.26 -3.29
N ASN A 40 -0.18 -19.14 -2.98
CA ASN A 40 0.63 -18.83 -1.77
C ASN A 40 1.74 -17.82 -2.14
N VAL A 41 1.42 -16.53 -2.28
CA VAL A 41 2.45 -15.51 -2.53
C VAL A 41 2.90 -14.90 -1.20
N LEU A 42 4.03 -15.40 -0.71
CA LEU A 42 4.84 -14.75 0.33
C LEU A 42 5.34 -13.40 -0.21
N TRP A 43 5.19 -12.33 0.57
CA TRP A 43 5.34 -10.91 0.17
C TRP A 43 6.75 -10.47 -0.25
N ALA A 44 7.68 -11.40 -0.44
CA ALA A 44 9.10 -11.14 -0.69
C ALA A 44 9.55 -11.45 -2.13
N GLU A 45 8.68 -11.93 -3.03
CA GLU A 45 9.15 -12.50 -4.30
C GLU A 45 8.51 -11.95 -5.58
N ASN A 46 7.78 -10.83 -5.52
CA ASN A 46 7.36 -10.18 -6.75
C ASN A 46 8.47 -9.23 -7.26
N LYS A 47 9.50 -9.81 -7.89
CA LYS A 47 10.61 -9.10 -8.56
C LYS A 47 10.24 -8.61 -9.97
N ASN A 48 8.96 -8.42 -10.28
CA ASN A 48 8.56 -7.83 -11.54
C ASN A 48 8.80 -6.31 -11.49
N VAL A 49 10.05 -5.94 -11.79
CA VAL A 49 10.58 -4.58 -11.99
C VAL A 49 10.14 -4.03 -13.35
N TYR A 50 8.91 -4.34 -13.77
CA TYR A 50 8.25 -3.64 -14.87
C TYR A 50 7.16 -2.81 -14.20
N ALA A 51 7.49 -1.53 -14.00
CA ALA A 51 6.49 -0.53 -13.69
C ALA A 51 5.45 -0.60 -14.81
N ASP A 52 4.28 -1.12 -14.45
CA ASP A 52 3.08 -1.01 -15.26
C ASP A 52 2.94 0.46 -15.66
N GLU A 53 2.84 0.75 -16.95
CA GLU A 53 2.62 2.11 -17.48
C GLU A 53 1.31 2.74 -16.93
N ASN A 54 0.49 1.98 -16.20
CA ASN A 54 -0.68 2.42 -15.46
C ASN A 54 -0.44 2.72 -13.95
N ASP A 55 0.81 2.80 -13.48
CA ASP A 55 1.09 3.10 -12.07
C ASP A 55 0.79 4.59 -11.77
N ASN A 56 -0.42 4.85 -11.28
CA ASN A 56 -0.96 6.20 -11.04
C ASN A 56 -0.21 7.03 -9.96
N VAL A 57 0.84 6.49 -9.35
CA VAL A 57 1.70 7.25 -8.44
C VAL A 57 2.89 7.79 -9.21
N ASP A 58 2.95 9.11 -9.35
CA ASP A 58 4.18 9.79 -9.77
C ASP A 58 5.25 9.65 -8.68
N VAL A 59 5.90 8.48 -8.72
CA VAL A 59 7.17 8.19 -8.10
C VAL A 59 8.30 8.47 -9.09
N SER A 60 8.16 9.28 -10.15
CA SER A 60 9.23 9.47 -11.14
C SER A 60 10.55 9.94 -10.54
N ASP A 61 10.49 10.76 -9.49
CA ASP A 61 11.64 11.17 -8.69
C ASP A 61 12.23 10.02 -7.86
N LEU A 62 11.45 8.98 -7.64
CA LEU A 62 11.75 7.76 -6.94
C LEU A 62 11.84 6.52 -7.85
N SER A 63 11.57 6.55 -9.17
CA SER A 63 11.38 5.38 -10.05
C SER A 63 12.53 5.24 -11.07
N LYS A 64 12.67 4.05 -11.65
CA LYS A 64 13.81 3.74 -12.53
C LYS A 64 13.69 4.31 -13.95
N ASP A 65 12.52 4.67 -14.41
CA ASP A 65 12.35 5.09 -15.81
C ASP A 65 11.42 6.29 -15.90
N VAL A 66 12.01 7.47 -16.09
CA VAL A 66 11.32 8.61 -16.71
C VAL A 66 12.29 9.30 -17.66
N THR A 67 11.99 9.18 -18.95
CA THR A 67 12.53 10.01 -20.03
C THR A 67 11.60 11.21 -20.17
N THR A 68 12.04 12.40 -19.78
CA THR A 68 11.29 13.65 -20.02
C THR A 68 11.66 14.23 -21.37
N THR A 69 10.74 14.19 -22.33
CA THR A 69 10.58 15.24 -23.33
C THR A 69 9.67 16.31 -22.74
N ASP A 70 10.18 17.52 -22.50
CA ASP A 70 9.56 18.76 -23.00
C ASP A 70 10.34 20.03 -22.62
N THR A 71 10.61 20.77 -23.69
CA THR A 71 10.96 22.19 -23.91
C THR A 71 11.74 23.01 -22.87
N ALA A 72 12.83 23.58 -23.38
CA ALA A 72 13.74 24.50 -22.72
C ALA A 72 13.13 25.91 -22.58
N GLN A 73 12.80 26.30 -21.36
CA GLN A 73 12.90 27.69 -20.88
C GLN A 73 12.91 27.66 -19.35
N ASN A 74 14.08 27.97 -18.76
CA ASN A 74 14.45 27.81 -17.35
C ASN A 74 14.33 26.36 -16.84
N ALA A 75 15.39 25.57 -17.04
CA ALA A 75 15.46 24.23 -16.48
C ALA A 75 15.22 24.31 -14.95
N PRO A 76 14.16 23.68 -14.41
CA PRO A 76 13.95 23.66 -12.98
C PRO A 76 15.20 23.09 -12.31
N GLN A 77 15.77 23.81 -11.34
CA GLN A 77 16.98 23.38 -10.65
C GLN A 77 16.69 22.02 -9.97
N ILE A 78 17.24 20.95 -10.55
CA ILE A 78 17.08 19.60 -10.02
C ILE A 78 17.92 19.49 -8.75
N ILE A 79 17.27 19.25 -7.62
CA ILE A 79 17.94 19.14 -6.32
C ILE A 79 18.69 17.80 -6.25
N GLU A 80 19.99 17.89 -5.99
CA GLU A 80 20.83 16.72 -5.74
C GLU A 80 20.43 16.00 -4.46
N ARG A 81 20.42 14.67 -4.53
CA ARG A 81 20.11 13.84 -3.36
C ARG A 81 21.36 13.66 -2.51
N VAL A 82 21.18 13.61 -1.19
CA VAL A 82 22.23 13.14 -0.29
C VAL A 82 22.65 11.71 -0.68
N ALA A 83 23.89 11.33 -0.37
CA ALA A 83 24.36 9.96 -0.58
C ALA A 83 23.46 8.95 0.15
N PHE A 84 23.22 7.79 -0.45
CA PHE A 84 22.35 6.77 0.15
C PHE A 84 22.91 6.27 1.49
N PRO A 85 22.23 6.52 2.63
CA PRO A 85 22.76 6.27 3.96
C PRO A 85 22.63 4.79 4.32
N THR A 86 23.56 3.98 3.80
CA THR A 86 23.51 2.51 3.90
C THR A 86 23.38 2.03 5.36
N GLY A 87 24.04 2.71 6.32
CA GLY A 87 23.95 2.39 7.74
C GLY A 87 22.53 2.54 8.32
N GLU A 88 21.83 3.64 8.00
CA GLU A 88 20.44 3.87 8.47
C GLU A 88 19.50 2.79 7.94
N TYR A 89 19.60 2.51 6.63
CA TYR A 89 18.75 1.52 5.98
C TYR A 89 19.03 0.10 6.49
N ASN A 90 20.29 -0.27 6.69
CA ASN A 90 20.65 -1.59 7.22
C ASN A 90 20.16 -1.82 8.66
N ALA A 91 20.02 -0.75 9.45
CA ALA A 91 19.50 -0.81 10.81
C ALA A 91 17.97 -0.95 10.88
N LEU A 92 17.25 -0.79 9.76
CA LEU A 92 15.79 -0.91 9.75
C LEU A 92 15.34 -2.35 10.02
N VAL A 93 14.36 -2.47 10.91
CA VAL A 93 13.65 -3.73 11.15
C VAL A 93 12.93 -4.14 9.87
N ARG A 94 13.13 -5.40 9.44
CA ARG A 94 12.61 -5.90 8.14
C ARG A 94 11.24 -6.54 8.24
N THR A 95 10.94 -7.13 9.40
CA THR A 95 9.71 -7.87 9.66
C THR A 95 8.90 -7.21 10.76
N GLY A 96 7.58 -7.36 10.69
CA GLY A 96 6.67 -6.71 11.62
C GLY A 96 5.32 -7.38 11.67
N LYS A 97 4.49 -6.89 12.58
CA LYS A 97 3.12 -7.40 12.80
C LYS A 97 2.09 -6.27 12.78
N GLY A 98 2.51 -5.04 12.54
CA GLY A 98 1.61 -3.90 12.48
C GLY A 98 0.77 -3.91 11.20
N THR A 99 -0.40 -3.28 11.29
CA THR A 99 -1.29 -3.01 10.16
C THR A 99 -1.52 -1.50 10.06
N ILE A 100 -1.39 -0.93 8.86
CA ILE A 100 -1.78 0.46 8.57
C ILE A 100 -2.89 0.40 7.54
N GLN A 101 -4.05 0.96 7.85
CA GLN A 101 -5.22 0.90 6.97
C GLN A 101 -5.96 2.24 6.97
N GLY A 102 -6.74 2.49 5.93
CA GLY A 102 -7.53 3.71 5.80
C GLY A 102 -8.05 3.89 4.39
N GLN A 103 -8.49 5.10 4.06
CA GLN A 103 -8.87 5.48 2.71
C GLN A 103 -7.97 6.58 2.14
N ILE A 104 -7.70 6.54 0.84
CA ILE A 104 -7.04 7.64 0.12
C ILE A 104 -8.08 8.49 -0.64
N TYR A 105 -8.08 9.79 -0.41
CA TYR A 105 -8.98 10.72 -1.11
C TYR A 105 -8.50 12.17 -1.08
N LEU A 106 -8.96 12.96 -2.04
CA LEU A 106 -8.98 14.41 -1.94
C LEU A 106 -10.30 14.85 -1.32
N GLN A 107 -10.29 15.96 -0.60
CA GLN A 107 -11.49 16.53 -0.01
C GLN A 107 -11.65 17.97 -0.47
N ASP A 108 -12.79 18.30 -1.06
CA ASP A 108 -13.10 19.69 -1.41
C ASP A 108 -13.53 20.51 -0.18
N THR A 109 -13.68 21.81 -0.38
CA THR A 109 -14.11 22.75 0.68
C THR A 109 -15.51 22.48 1.24
N TYR A 110 -16.34 21.70 0.53
CA TYR A 110 -17.68 21.30 0.96
C TYR A 110 -17.71 19.90 1.61
N GLY A 111 -16.55 19.26 1.76
CA GLY A 111 -16.39 17.96 2.41
C GLY A 111 -16.60 16.76 1.47
N LYS A 112 -16.84 16.97 0.17
CA LYS A 112 -16.96 15.88 -0.80
C LYS A 112 -15.62 15.20 -0.97
N LYS A 113 -15.63 13.86 -0.92
CA LYS A 113 -14.44 13.03 -1.12
C LYS A 113 -14.32 12.58 -2.57
N ILE A 114 -13.12 12.71 -3.11
CA ILE A 114 -12.73 12.18 -4.43
C ILE A 114 -11.69 11.10 -4.16
N TYR A 115 -12.13 9.85 -4.23
CA TYR A 115 -11.33 8.69 -3.83
C TYR A 115 -10.26 8.34 -4.86
N GLY A 116 -9.06 8.01 -4.38
CA GLY A 116 -8.02 7.42 -5.23
C GLY A 116 -8.30 5.94 -5.42
N ALA A 117 -9.18 5.58 -6.36
CA ALA A 117 -9.51 4.19 -6.64
C ALA A 117 -8.37 3.46 -7.37
N LYS A 118 -8.10 2.20 -7.00
CA LYS A 118 -7.08 1.34 -7.64
C LYS A 118 -5.68 1.96 -7.74
N THR A 119 -5.38 2.96 -6.91
CA THR A 119 -4.08 3.61 -6.91
C THR A 119 -3.11 2.83 -6.04
N ARG A 120 -1.84 2.79 -6.44
CA ARG A 120 -0.76 2.23 -5.65
C ARG A 120 -0.45 3.16 -4.48
N LEU A 121 -0.04 2.61 -3.36
CA LEU A 121 0.44 3.36 -2.20
C LEU A 121 1.78 2.79 -1.77
N TYR A 122 2.61 3.62 -1.16
CA TYR A 122 3.92 3.23 -0.65
C TYR A 122 4.08 3.60 0.83
N LEU A 123 4.79 2.75 1.56
CA LEU A 123 5.42 3.10 2.83
C LEU A 123 6.92 3.24 2.60
N ASN A 124 7.44 4.44 2.81
CA ASN A 124 8.86 4.76 2.74
C ASN A 124 9.41 5.00 4.16
N PRO A 125 10.34 4.18 4.68
CA PRO A 125 10.90 4.37 6.02
C PRO A 125 11.51 5.76 6.20
N VAL A 126 11.25 6.40 7.34
CA VAL A 126 11.83 7.73 7.65
C VAL A 126 13.31 7.59 8.00
N THR A 127 14.14 7.88 7.01
CA THR A 127 15.61 8.05 7.05
C THR A 127 15.99 9.47 6.64
N SER A 128 17.25 9.87 6.82
CA SER A 128 17.77 11.15 6.32
C SER A 128 17.51 11.33 4.81
N TYR A 129 17.64 10.25 4.03
CA TYR A 129 17.37 10.23 2.59
C TYR A 129 15.92 10.53 2.24
N SER A 130 14.98 9.83 2.88
CA SER A 130 13.54 10.03 2.66
C SER A 130 13.04 11.38 3.21
N ARG A 131 13.70 11.91 4.25
CA ARG A 131 13.39 13.22 4.83
C ARG A 131 13.73 14.35 3.86
N GLN A 132 14.89 14.29 3.21
CA GLN A 132 15.23 15.23 2.14
C GLN A 132 14.17 15.19 1.02
N TRP A 133 13.70 13.99 0.64
CA TRP A 133 12.62 13.86 -0.33
C TRP A 133 11.33 14.54 0.11
N TYR A 134 10.89 14.28 1.34
CA TYR A 134 9.67 14.86 1.88
C TYR A 134 9.73 16.39 1.95
N GLU A 135 10.88 16.95 2.35
CA GLU A 135 11.07 18.39 2.46
C GLU A 135 11.18 19.05 1.08
N GLN A 136 12.05 18.55 0.21
CA GLN A 136 12.35 19.21 -1.06
C GLN A 136 11.27 18.93 -2.12
N SER A 137 10.87 17.67 -2.29
CA SER A 137 9.94 17.25 -3.35
C SER A 137 8.49 17.41 -2.93
N TYR A 138 8.10 16.87 -1.78
CA TYR A 138 6.70 16.90 -1.36
C TYR A 138 6.27 18.26 -0.82
N THR A 139 7.02 18.82 0.14
CA THR A 139 6.65 20.08 0.81
C THR A 139 6.94 21.29 -0.06
N ASN A 140 8.14 21.37 -0.65
CA ASN A 140 8.57 22.54 -1.43
C ASN A 140 8.30 22.43 -2.94
N GLY A 141 7.74 21.31 -3.42
CA GLY A 141 7.43 21.10 -4.84
C GLY A 141 8.64 21.10 -5.78
N ARG A 142 9.86 20.92 -5.27
CA ARG A 142 11.09 20.95 -6.06
C ARG A 142 11.33 19.60 -6.71
N LYS A 143 11.76 19.60 -7.97
CA LYS A 143 12.22 18.38 -8.63
C LYS A 143 13.54 17.95 -8.00
N MET A 144 13.66 16.65 -7.73
CA MET A 144 14.89 16.04 -7.23
C MET A 144 15.50 15.12 -8.28
N GLN A 145 16.80 14.88 -8.17
CA GLN A 145 17.45 13.81 -8.91
C GLN A 145 16.76 12.47 -8.61
N LYS A 146 16.94 11.52 -9.52
CA LYS A 146 16.44 10.16 -9.37
C LYS A 146 16.96 9.50 -8.09
N ALA A 147 16.10 8.74 -7.42
CA ALA A 147 16.50 7.99 -6.24
C ALA A 147 17.51 6.87 -6.55
N ASP A 148 18.37 6.58 -5.57
CA ASP A 148 19.24 5.42 -5.59
C ASP A 148 18.40 4.15 -5.60
N SER A 149 18.74 3.24 -6.52
CA SER A 149 17.99 2.00 -6.71
C SER A 149 17.91 1.09 -5.50
N ARG A 150 18.80 1.25 -4.51
CA ARG A 150 18.74 0.47 -3.28
C ARG A 150 17.51 0.78 -2.45
N LEU A 151 16.90 1.97 -2.63
CA LEU A 151 15.68 2.38 -1.93
C LEU A 151 14.52 1.39 -2.13
N TYR A 152 14.34 0.84 -3.34
CA TYR A 152 13.19 -0.03 -3.63
C TYR A 152 13.18 -1.31 -2.78
N ASN A 153 14.32 -1.74 -2.25
CA ASN A 153 14.39 -2.90 -1.34
C ASN A 153 13.76 -2.63 0.03
N TYR A 154 13.37 -1.38 0.30
CA TYR A 154 12.85 -0.92 1.59
C TYR A 154 11.44 -0.35 1.50
N LEU A 155 10.98 -0.07 0.28
CA LEU A 155 9.61 0.36 0.06
C LEU A 155 8.68 -0.85 0.24
N LYS A 156 7.58 -0.63 0.97
CA LYS A 156 6.42 -1.52 0.92
C LYS A 156 5.38 -0.85 0.05
N PHE A 157 4.60 -1.63 -0.69
CA PHE A 157 3.50 -1.11 -1.49
C PHE A 157 2.23 -1.94 -1.29
N THR A 158 1.10 -1.30 -1.53
CA THR A 158 -0.22 -1.92 -1.63
C THR A 158 -1.02 -1.17 -2.70
N ALA A 159 -2.20 -1.65 -3.04
CA ALA A 159 -3.14 -0.91 -3.86
C ALA A 159 -4.43 -0.68 -3.08
N SER A 160 -5.05 0.47 -3.32
CA SER A 160 -6.39 0.72 -2.85
C SER A 160 -7.44 -0.02 -3.69
N ASP A 161 -8.64 -0.21 -3.14
CA ASP A 161 -9.78 -0.73 -3.86
C ASP A 161 -10.56 0.36 -4.61
N ASP A 162 -11.75 0.03 -5.12
CA ASP A 162 -12.64 0.96 -5.85
C ASP A 162 -13.15 2.12 -4.98
N THR A 163 -13.08 1.98 -3.65
CA THR A 163 -13.51 2.98 -2.67
C THR A 163 -12.33 3.74 -2.07
N GLY A 164 -11.12 3.54 -2.61
CA GLY A 164 -9.90 4.12 -2.08
C GLY A 164 -9.43 3.48 -0.77
N ALA A 165 -10.06 2.39 -0.30
CA ALA A 165 -9.63 1.72 0.93
C ALA A 165 -8.34 0.92 0.68
N PHE A 166 -7.39 0.99 1.60
CA PHE A 166 -6.12 0.30 1.51
C PHE A 166 -5.71 -0.32 2.85
N ALA A 167 -4.83 -1.31 2.79
CA ALA A 167 -4.18 -1.86 3.97
C ALA A 167 -2.74 -2.32 3.65
N PHE A 168 -1.83 -1.99 4.56
CA PHE A 168 -0.49 -2.55 4.65
C PHE A 168 -0.44 -3.51 5.84
N TYR A 169 -0.07 -4.76 5.59
CA TYR A 169 0.08 -5.79 6.62
C TYR A 169 1.55 -6.08 6.90
N GLY A 170 1.84 -6.59 8.10
CA GLY A 170 3.20 -7.01 8.48
C GLY A 170 4.20 -5.85 8.50
N VAL A 171 3.74 -4.66 8.89
CA VAL A 171 4.57 -3.46 8.94
C VAL A 171 5.47 -3.52 10.19
N PRO A 172 6.80 -3.41 10.03
CA PRO A 172 7.74 -3.30 11.15
C PRO A 172 7.46 -2.06 11.98
N SER A 173 7.87 -2.10 13.25
CA SER A 173 7.78 -0.90 14.09
C SER A 173 8.72 0.18 13.56
N GLY A 174 8.23 1.42 13.49
CA GLY A 174 8.99 2.52 12.95
C GLY A 174 8.14 3.67 12.44
N ARG A 175 8.81 4.68 11.89
CA ARG A 175 8.21 5.83 11.22
C ARG A 175 8.29 5.64 9.72
N TYR A 176 7.22 5.98 9.02
CA TYR A 176 7.11 5.86 7.57
C TYR A 176 6.45 7.10 6.98
N TYR A 177 6.82 7.47 5.76
CA TYR A 177 5.96 8.28 4.91
C TYR A 177 4.99 7.35 4.19
N LEU A 178 3.70 7.52 4.45
CA LEU A 178 2.61 6.91 3.68
C LEU A 178 2.31 7.82 2.49
N ILE A 179 2.46 7.27 1.29
CA ILE A 179 2.47 8.03 0.03
C ILE A 179 1.48 7.40 -0.93
N GLY A 180 0.75 8.22 -1.68
CA GLY A 180 -0.16 7.79 -2.73
C GLY A 180 -0.55 8.95 -3.62
N THR A 181 -1.29 8.65 -4.69
CA THR A 181 -1.73 9.67 -5.65
C THR A 181 -3.19 9.48 -5.99
N VAL A 182 -3.93 10.60 -6.02
CA VAL A 182 -5.30 10.66 -6.53
C VAL A 182 -5.26 11.34 -7.89
N VAL A 183 -5.78 10.66 -8.92
CA VAL A 183 -6.01 11.28 -10.23
C VAL A 183 -7.28 12.10 -10.12
N CYS A 184 -7.23 13.38 -10.49
CA CYS A 184 -8.41 14.23 -10.45
C CYS A 184 -8.43 15.25 -11.58
N GLY A 185 -9.60 15.49 -12.17
CA GLY A 185 -9.81 16.42 -13.27
C GLY A 185 -10.68 17.62 -12.89
N ALA A 186 -11.72 17.84 -13.69
CA ALA A 186 -12.63 18.97 -13.57
C ALA A 186 -13.39 18.99 -12.22
N GLU A 187 -13.64 17.81 -11.65
CA GLU A 187 -14.25 17.64 -10.33
C GLU A 187 -13.39 18.16 -9.17
N CYS A 188 -12.08 18.36 -9.38
CA CYS A 188 -11.19 19.09 -8.47
C CYS A 188 -10.92 20.55 -8.90
N GLY A 189 -11.61 21.05 -9.93
CA GLY A 189 -11.35 22.38 -10.49
C GLY A 189 -10.12 22.45 -11.41
N TYR A 190 -9.60 21.32 -11.89
CA TYR A 190 -8.51 21.31 -12.86
C TYR A 190 -9.03 21.31 -14.30
N ALA A 191 -8.35 22.03 -15.20
CA ALA A 191 -8.68 22.06 -16.62
C ALA A 191 -8.46 20.72 -17.34
N SER A 192 -7.62 19.85 -16.77
CA SER A 192 -7.32 18.50 -17.26
C SER A 192 -7.02 17.58 -16.08
N SER A 193 -7.07 16.26 -16.29
CA SER A 193 -6.69 15.29 -15.27
C SER A 193 -5.26 15.53 -14.79
N LYS A 194 -5.09 15.58 -13.46
CA LYS A 194 -3.81 15.75 -12.78
C LYS A 194 -3.60 14.67 -11.74
N ASN A 195 -2.35 14.25 -11.61
CA ASN A 195 -1.88 13.41 -10.52
C ASN A 195 -1.65 14.26 -9.29
N VAL A 196 -2.46 14.07 -8.26
CA VAL A 196 -2.33 14.76 -6.98
C VAL A 196 -1.65 13.84 -5.98
N ARG A 197 -0.35 14.04 -5.79
CA ARG A 197 0.45 13.29 -4.79
C ARG A 197 0.12 13.74 -3.37
N ILE A 198 -0.06 12.78 -2.48
CA ILE A 198 -0.34 12.96 -1.04
C ILE A 198 0.70 12.15 -0.26
N ALA A 199 1.27 12.74 0.79
CA ALA A 199 2.18 12.05 1.68
C ALA A 199 1.95 12.52 3.13
N THR A 200 2.05 11.59 4.08
CA THR A 200 1.97 11.90 5.51
C THR A 200 2.91 11.02 6.31
N GLU A 201 3.48 11.52 7.40
CA GLU A 201 4.26 10.69 8.33
C GLU A 201 3.31 9.89 9.24
N VAL A 202 3.58 8.59 9.36
CA VAL A 202 2.88 7.67 10.26
C VAL A 202 3.90 6.94 11.14
N PHE A 203 3.47 6.61 12.36
CA PHE A 203 4.25 5.79 13.30
C PHE A 203 3.44 4.58 13.71
N ILE A 204 4.07 3.41 13.68
CA ILE A 204 3.46 2.15 14.08
C ILE A 204 4.38 1.40 15.05
N GLN A 205 3.79 0.75 16.06
CA GLN A 205 4.53 0.00 17.07
C GLN A 205 3.94 -1.39 17.29
N GLY A 206 4.81 -2.39 17.39
CA GLY A 206 4.45 -3.78 17.68
C GLY A 206 3.47 -4.36 16.67
N ASN A 207 2.31 -4.77 17.17
CA ASN A 207 1.19 -5.36 16.43
C ASN A 207 -0.01 -4.41 16.31
N GLN A 208 0.22 -3.11 16.46
CA GLN A 208 -0.83 -2.10 16.36
C GLN A 208 -1.56 -2.18 15.02
N ILE A 209 -2.88 -1.97 15.05
CA ILE A 209 -3.68 -1.60 13.88
C ILE A 209 -3.84 -0.08 13.92
N LEU A 210 -3.36 0.59 12.88
CA LEU A 210 -3.35 2.04 12.76
C LEU A 210 -4.34 2.45 11.66
N ASP A 211 -5.47 3.02 12.08
CA ASP A 211 -6.46 3.63 11.18
C ASP A 211 -6.04 5.04 10.79
N ARG A 212 -5.53 5.23 9.58
CA ARG A 212 -5.06 6.51 9.05
C ARG A 212 -5.44 6.67 7.59
N ASP A 213 -6.37 7.58 7.35
CA ASP A 213 -6.66 8.07 6.01
C ASP A 213 -5.46 8.84 5.44
N LEU A 214 -5.25 8.68 4.13
CA LEU A 214 -4.32 9.48 3.35
C LEU A 214 -5.12 10.52 2.58
N ASN A 215 -5.26 11.72 3.11
CA ASN A 215 -6.07 12.75 2.49
C ASN A 215 -5.39 14.11 2.40
N ARG A 216 -5.92 14.96 1.52
CA ARG A 216 -5.53 16.35 1.36
C ARG A 216 -6.72 17.18 0.89
N GLY A 217 -6.81 18.42 1.38
CA GLY A 217 -7.70 19.42 0.83
C GLY A 217 -7.33 19.84 -0.59
N ILE A 218 -8.33 20.29 -1.35
CA ILE A 218 -8.18 20.94 -2.66
C ILE A 218 -8.89 22.29 -2.70
#